data_AF-X6Q2D2-F1
#
_entry.id   AF-X6Q2D2-F1
#
_cell.length_a   1.000
_cell.length_b   1.000
_cell.length_c   1.000
_cell.angle_alpha   90.00
_cell.angle_beta   90.00
_cell.angle_gamma   90.00
#
_symmetry.space_group_name_H-M   'P 1'
#
loop_
_entity.id
_entity.type
_entity.pdbx_description
1 polymer ?
#
loop_
_entity_poly.entity_id
_entity_poly.type
_entity_poly.pdbx_seq_one_letter_code
_entity_poly.pdbx_strand_id
1 'polypeptide(L)'
;MVLLLVVGVGQGAHAQYVITKETARCLTKQDSLLSDNFGQKVDGQLKSPYRADTVSLIDKYFRRGMSRKGILMIPKGKRPAPETYLKRRYIRRHLKNFKAGASCIVSKELLERYHGDSIGKADNSQFIMMKSEMDSVLMRSHGDLSRIEHELGIPAGAWKHRVLVRIDIPKPKKLRLRMPSGNEVGANVLWLPGGLLPTGYKEAVIDRIPKGRYKASLIEITQ
;
A
#
# COMPACT_ATOMS: atom_id res chain seq x y z
N MET A 1 35.23 -13.86 -51.95
CA MET A 1 35.32 -12.65 -51.12
C MET A 1 35.40 -13.05 -49.67
N VAL A 2 36.42 -12.55 -48.99
CA VAL A 2 36.72 -12.69 -47.55
C VAL A 2 35.84 -11.73 -46.76
N LEU A 3 35.22 -12.17 -45.66
CA LEU A 3 35.31 -11.44 -44.38
C LEU A 3 34.98 -12.33 -43.18
N LEU A 4 35.89 -12.26 -42.22
CA LEU A 4 35.97 -12.89 -40.90
C LEU A 4 35.38 -11.93 -39.84
N LEU A 5 35.25 -12.39 -38.58
CA LEU A 5 35.11 -11.62 -37.31
C LEU A 5 33.64 -11.21 -36.95
N VAL A 6 33.15 -11.25 -35.70
CA VAL A 6 33.77 -11.36 -34.37
C VAL A 6 32.74 -11.84 -33.32
N VAL A 7 33.28 -12.48 -32.28
CA VAL A 7 32.64 -12.91 -31.02
C VAL A 7 32.08 -11.71 -30.25
N GLY A 8 30.88 -11.84 -29.68
CA GLY A 8 30.29 -10.82 -28.81
C GLY A 8 29.52 -11.42 -27.65
N VAL A 9 30.23 -11.76 -26.58
CA VAL A 9 29.66 -12.10 -25.26
C VAL A 9 29.07 -10.82 -24.65
N GLY A 10 27.75 -10.78 -24.50
CA GLY A 10 27.00 -9.63 -23.99
C GLY A 10 26.39 -9.88 -22.62
N GLN A 11 27.23 -9.77 -21.60
CA GLN A 11 27.00 -9.40 -20.19
C GLN A 11 25.58 -9.48 -19.59
N GLY A 12 25.45 -10.30 -18.55
CA GLY A 12 24.34 -10.28 -17.61
C GLY A 12 24.30 -8.97 -16.80
N ALA A 13 23.16 -8.31 -16.82
CA ALA A 13 22.89 -7.15 -15.98
C ALA A 13 22.61 -7.63 -14.53
N HIS A 14 23.68 -7.71 -13.73
CA HIS A 14 23.56 -7.75 -12.27
C HIS A 14 22.95 -6.43 -11.80
N ALA A 15 21.74 -6.49 -11.24
CA ALA A 15 21.17 -5.37 -10.50
C ALA A 15 22.01 -5.17 -9.24
N GLN A 16 22.90 -4.17 -9.26
CA GLN A 16 23.68 -3.75 -8.09
C GLN A 16 22.75 -3.18 -7.03
N TYR A 17 22.67 -3.87 -5.90
CA TYR A 17 22.17 -3.33 -4.63
C TYR A 17 23.22 -2.32 -4.12
N VAL A 18 22.82 -1.06 -4.00
CA VAL A 18 23.64 -0.04 -3.33
C VAL A 18 23.30 -0.08 -1.85
N ILE A 19 24.25 -0.53 -1.03
CA ILE A 19 24.24 -0.40 0.43
C ILE A 19 25.22 0.73 0.76
N THR A 20 24.73 1.86 1.26
CA THR A 20 25.58 2.90 1.83
C THR A 20 25.67 2.69 3.34
N LYS A 21 26.84 2.30 3.82
CA LYS A 21 27.29 2.44 5.21
C LYS A 21 28.37 3.52 5.24
N GLU A 22 28.35 4.35 6.29
CA GLU A 22 29.46 5.12 6.92
C GLU A 22 28.94 6.47 7.46
N THR A 23 29.27 7.02 8.63
CA THR A 23 29.93 6.55 9.87
C THR A 23 29.59 7.58 10.95
N ALA A 24 29.45 7.13 12.20
CA ALA A 24 29.32 7.98 13.37
C ALA A 24 30.67 8.62 13.78
N ARG A 25 30.64 9.87 14.27
CA ARG A 25 31.27 10.37 15.53
C ARG A 25 31.56 11.88 15.45
N CYS A 26 30.92 12.65 16.32
CA CYS A 26 31.61 13.66 17.13
C CYS A 26 30.76 14.02 18.36
N LEU A 27 31.34 13.87 19.55
CA LEU A 27 30.82 14.27 20.86
C LEU A 27 31.81 15.26 21.46
N THR A 28 31.31 16.37 22.03
CA THR A 28 31.70 17.03 23.30
C THR A 28 30.88 18.33 23.40
N LYS A 29 29.88 18.42 24.32
CA LYS A 29 29.90 19.12 25.63
C LYS A 29 30.21 20.63 25.50
N GLN A 30 29.46 21.58 26.07
CA GLN A 30 28.72 21.57 27.34
C GLN A 30 27.74 22.76 27.43
N ASP A 31 27.00 22.76 28.55
CA ASP A 31 26.11 23.78 29.12
C ASP A 31 24.62 23.70 28.78
N SER A 32 23.70 23.81 29.74
CA SER A 32 23.50 23.29 31.10
C SER A 32 22.11 23.80 31.51
N LEU A 33 21.43 23.08 32.40
CA LEU A 33 20.26 23.53 33.17
C LEU A 33 18.92 23.69 32.42
N LEU A 34 18.21 22.57 32.21
CA LEU A 34 16.79 22.44 32.57
C LEU A 34 16.52 20.94 32.81
N SER A 35 16.78 20.47 34.02
CA SER A 35 16.03 19.32 34.52
C SER A 35 14.63 19.82 34.82
N ASP A 36 13.60 19.11 34.35
CA ASP A 36 12.51 18.64 35.20
C ASP A 36 11.50 17.81 34.39
N ASN A 37 11.38 16.55 34.80
CA ASN A 37 10.17 15.72 34.72
C ASN A 37 9.58 15.37 33.34
N PHE A 38 10.37 14.80 32.42
CA PHE A 38 9.86 14.07 31.24
C PHE A 38 9.87 12.55 31.44
N GLY A 39 9.30 12.11 32.57
CA GLY A 39 9.38 10.72 33.00
C GLY A 39 8.15 10.27 33.77
N GLN A 40 6.95 10.54 33.27
CA GLN A 40 5.77 9.77 33.68
C GLN A 40 4.60 9.91 32.68
N LYS A 41 4.20 8.74 32.15
CA LYS A 41 2.93 8.42 31.49
C LYS A 41 2.57 9.20 30.22
N VAL A 42 2.75 8.55 29.06
CA VAL A 42 1.70 8.43 28.03
C VAL A 42 1.93 7.19 27.15
N ASP A 43 1.63 6.00 27.67
CA ASP A 43 1.21 4.87 26.82
C ASP A 43 -0.25 5.07 26.33
N GLY A 44 -0.55 6.31 25.94
CA GLY A 44 -1.77 6.67 25.24
C GLY A 44 -1.51 6.45 23.77
N GLN A 45 -1.86 5.26 23.29
CA GLN A 45 -2.00 4.91 21.88
C GLN A 45 -2.48 6.13 21.08
N LEU A 46 -1.55 6.80 20.37
CA LEU A 46 -1.88 7.93 19.49
C LEU A 46 -2.59 7.38 18.25
N LYS A 47 -3.82 6.90 18.44
CA LYS A 47 -4.82 6.85 17.39
C LYS A 47 -5.02 8.29 16.99
N SER A 48 -4.43 8.72 15.88
CA SER A 48 -4.77 10.02 15.30
C SER A 48 -6.29 10.00 15.07
N PRO A 49 -7.10 10.76 15.85
CA PRO A 49 -8.56 10.66 15.81
C PRO A 49 -9.11 10.98 14.42
N TYR A 50 -8.34 11.78 13.67
CA TYR A 50 -8.65 12.26 12.32
C TYR A 50 -9.04 11.15 11.31
N ARG A 51 -8.50 9.94 11.45
CA ARG A 51 -8.70 8.91 10.43
C ARG A 51 -9.90 7.99 10.68
N ALA A 52 -10.20 7.65 11.93
CA ALA A 52 -11.41 6.91 12.27
C ALA A 52 -12.66 7.73 11.92
N ASP A 53 -12.61 9.04 12.17
CA ASP A 53 -13.66 10.00 11.80
C ASP A 53 -13.87 10.05 10.28
N THR A 54 -12.80 9.89 9.50
CA THR A 54 -12.89 9.88 8.03
C THR A 54 -13.74 8.72 7.52
N VAL A 55 -13.65 7.55 8.15
CA VAL A 55 -14.48 6.38 7.80
C VAL A 55 -15.95 6.63 8.16
N SER A 56 -16.24 7.30 9.28
CA SER A 56 -17.62 7.69 9.63
C SER A 56 -18.20 8.71 8.63
N LEU A 57 -17.39 9.69 8.21
CA LEU A 57 -17.79 10.75 7.31
C LEU A 57 -18.10 10.28 5.87
N ILE A 58 -17.78 9.04 5.52
CA ILE A 58 -18.03 8.52 4.17
C ILE A 58 -19.51 8.24 3.91
N ASP A 59 -20.31 8.01 4.96
CA ASP A 59 -21.72 7.65 4.84
C ASP A 59 -22.53 8.74 4.10
N LYS A 60 -22.13 10.03 4.20
CA LYS A 60 -22.73 11.14 3.45
C LYS A 60 -22.57 11.04 1.92
N TYR A 61 -21.63 10.21 1.46
CA TYR A 61 -21.38 9.99 0.04
C TYR A 61 -22.10 8.77 -0.53
N PHE A 62 -22.78 7.99 0.31
CA PHE A 62 -23.70 6.97 -0.17
C PHE A 62 -24.93 7.64 -0.80
N ARG A 63 -25.54 6.95 -1.76
CA ARG A 63 -26.81 7.36 -2.36
C ARG A 63 -27.95 7.12 -1.38
N ARG A 64 -29.08 7.81 -1.58
CA ARG A 64 -30.25 7.68 -0.72
C ARG A 64 -30.68 6.20 -0.62
N GLY A 65 -30.91 5.72 0.60
CA GLY A 65 -31.27 4.32 0.88
C GLY A 65 -30.09 3.35 0.93
N MET A 66 -28.87 3.81 0.62
CA MET A 66 -27.66 2.97 0.67
C MET A 66 -26.83 3.33 1.90
N SER A 67 -26.18 2.32 2.48
CA SER A 67 -25.27 2.50 3.62
C SER A 67 -24.15 1.47 3.57
N ARG A 68 -23.05 1.76 4.26
CA ARG A 68 -21.93 0.81 4.44
C ARG A 68 -22.41 -0.52 5.03
N LYS A 69 -23.24 -0.47 6.09
CA LYS A 69 -23.83 -1.69 6.70
C LYS A 69 -24.65 -2.47 5.68
N GLY A 70 -25.48 -1.79 4.89
CA GLY A 70 -26.28 -2.39 3.82
C GLY A 70 -25.42 -3.16 2.81
N ILE A 71 -24.33 -2.55 2.33
CA ILE A 71 -23.43 -3.20 1.36
C ILE A 71 -22.67 -4.38 1.98
N LEU A 72 -22.24 -4.26 3.24
CA LEU A 72 -21.54 -5.34 3.94
C LEU A 72 -22.42 -6.57 4.22
N MET A 73 -23.73 -6.38 4.39
CA MET A 73 -24.70 -7.49 4.52
C MET A 73 -24.92 -8.26 3.21
N ILE A 74 -24.54 -7.68 2.06
CA ILE A 74 -24.61 -8.38 0.77
C ILE A 74 -23.39 -9.30 0.67
N PRO A 75 -23.57 -10.61 0.43
CA PRO A 75 -22.47 -11.56 0.31
C PRO A 75 -21.45 -11.15 -0.75
N LYS A 76 -20.16 -11.42 -0.48
CA LYS A 76 -19.08 -11.26 -1.46
C LYS A 76 -19.41 -12.03 -2.74
N GLY A 77 -19.16 -11.41 -3.90
CA GLY A 77 -19.55 -11.90 -5.22
C GLY A 77 -20.90 -11.37 -5.70
N LYS A 78 -21.77 -10.93 -4.78
CA LYS A 78 -23.09 -10.35 -5.10
C LYS A 78 -23.19 -8.85 -4.79
N ARG A 79 -22.13 -8.24 -4.24
CA ARG A 79 -22.14 -6.80 -3.91
C ARG A 79 -22.32 -5.99 -5.19
N PRO A 80 -23.16 -4.95 -5.19
CA PRO A 80 -23.41 -4.18 -6.40
C PRO A 80 -22.19 -3.32 -6.78
N ALA A 81 -22.16 -2.81 -8.01
CA ALA A 81 -21.06 -1.93 -8.45
C ALA A 81 -21.00 -0.62 -7.63
N PRO A 82 -19.82 -0.06 -7.33
CA PRO A 82 -19.67 1.18 -6.56
C PRO A 82 -20.54 2.35 -7.02
N GLU A 83 -20.78 2.49 -8.32
CA GLU A 83 -21.58 3.57 -8.92
C GLU A 83 -23.05 3.52 -8.52
N THR A 84 -23.57 2.35 -8.13
CA THR A 84 -24.97 2.15 -7.73
C THR A 84 -25.24 2.61 -6.29
N TYR A 85 -24.21 2.65 -5.45
CA TYR A 85 -24.34 3.01 -4.04
C TYR A 85 -23.51 4.22 -3.60
N LEU A 86 -22.50 4.64 -4.36
CA LEU A 86 -21.72 5.86 -4.11
C LEU A 86 -22.09 6.97 -5.10
N LYS A 87 -22.06 8.21 -4.61
CA LYS A 87 -22.24 9.41 -5.45
C LYS A 87 -21.10 9.53 -6.47
N ARG A 88 -21.43 9.79 -7.75
CA ARG A 88 -20.45 9.96 -8.84
C ARG A 88 -19.34 10.97 -8.52
N ARG A 89 -19.70 12.11 -7.89
CA ARG A 89 -18.75 13.15 -7.48
C ARG A 89 -17.73 12.65 -6.47
N TYR A 90 -18.14 11.75 -5.56
CA TYR A 90 -17.26 11.14 -4.58
C TYR A 90 -16.25 10.22 -5.27
N ILE A 91 -16.72 9.25 -6.06
CA ILE A 91 -15.87 8.31 -6.81
C ILE A 91 -14.78 9.07 -7.58
N ARG A 92 -15.19 10.07 -8.37
CA ARG A 92 -14.28 10.82 -9.23
C ARG A 92 -13.22 11.59 -8.43
N ARG A 93 -13.58 12.14 -7.27
CA ARG A 93 -12.64 12.84 -6.37
C ARG A 93 -11.72 11.85 -5.68
N HIS A 94 -12.24 10.71 -5.23
CA HIS A 94 -11.46 9.65 -4.59
C HIS A 94 -10.34 9.15 -5.49
N LEU A 95 -10.69 8.76 -6.72
CA LEU A 95 -9.72 8.24 -7.69
C LEU A 95 -8.72 9.31 -8.17
N LYS A 96 -9.07 10.60 -8.10
CA LYS A 96 -8.14 11.69 -8.44
C LYS A 96 -6.92 11.73 -7.51
N ASN A 97 -7.05 11.27 -6.26
CA ASN A 97 -5.93 11.30 -5.32
C ASN A 97 -4.76 10.39 -5.75
N PHE A 98 -5.02 9.36 -6.57
CA PHE A 98 -4.01 8.45 -7.11
C PHE A 98 -3.26 9.00 -8.32
N LYS A 99 -3.49 10.27 -8.71
CA LYS A 99 -2.80 10.90 -9.87
C LYS A 99 -1.27 10.95 -9.67
N ALA A 100 -0.82 11.12 -8.43
CA ALA A 100 0.60 11.18 -8.07
C ALA A 100 1.26 9.78 -7.95
N GLY A 101 0.53 8.71 -8.27
CA GLY A 101 1.00 7.34 -8.15
C GLY A 101 0.36 6.59 -6.98
N ALA A 102 0.62 5.31 -6.95
CA ALA A 102 0.09 4.37 -5.97
C ALA A 102 1.17 3.37 -5.55
N SER A 103 0.94 2.68 -4.45
CA SER A 103 1.80 1.59 -3.99
C SER A 103 0.98 0.41 -3.48
N CYS A 104 1.56 -0.79 -3.56
CA CYS A 104 1.11 -1.95 -2.79
C CYS A 104 2.33 -2.70 -2.23
N ILE A 105 2.10 -3.61 -1.28
CA ILE A 105 3.12 -4.51 -0.74
C ILE A 105 2.77 -5.93 -1.18
N VAL A 106 3.79 -6.67 -1.62
CA VAL A 106 3.70 -8.09 -1.94
C VAL A 106 4.85 -8.85 -1.29
N SER A 107 4.76 -10.17 -1.19
CA SER A 107 5.92 -10.97 -0.81
C SER A 107 6.93 -11.04 -1.97
N LYS A 108 8.22 -11.08 -1.63
CA LYS A 108 9.30 -11.32 -2.58
C LYS A 108 9.08 -12.61 -3.37
N GLU A 109 8.64 -13.66 -2.68
CA GLU A 109 8.25 -14.94 -3.29
C GLU A 109 7.21 -14.77 -4.41
N LEU A 110 6.17 -13.95 -4.21
CA LEU A 110 5.14 -13.71 -5.23
C LEU A 110 5.71 -12.94 -6.43
N LEU A 111 6.59 -11.97 -6.18
CA LEU A 111 7.26 -11.22 -7.23
C LEU A 111 8.16 -12.12 -8.09
N GLU A 112 8.88 -13.05 -7.47
CA GLU A 112 9.83 -13.94 -8.13
C GLU A 112 9.14 -15.10 -8.87
N ARG A 113 8.04 -15.65 -8.32
CA ARG A 113 7.31 -16.79 -8.90
C ARG A 113 6.94 -16.60 -10.38
N TYR A 114 6.63 -15.37 -10.77
CA TYR A 114 6.24 -15.04 -12.14
C TYR A 114 7.25 -14.11 -12.82
N HIS A 115 8.50 -14.05 -12.35
CA HIS A 115 9.55 -13.16 -12.86
C HIS A 115 9.14 -11.68 -12.97
N GLY A 116 8.18 -11.25 -12.15
CA GLY A 116 7.58 -9.92 -12.17
C GLY A 116 6.54 -9.67 -13.26
N ASP A 117 6.15 -10.67 -14.05
CA ASP A 117 5.32 -10.47 -15.25
C ASP A 117 3.85 -10.15 -14.95
N SER A 118 3.34 -10.48 -13.76
CA SER A 118 1.97 -10.17 -13.39
C SER A 118 1.75 -10.08 -11.87
N ILE A 119 1.77 -8.86 -11.32
CA ILE A 119 1.48 -8.63 -9.90
C ILE A 119 -0.02 -8.39 -9.73
N GLY A 120 -0.70 -9.32 -9.06
CA GLY A 120 -2.10 -9.22 -8.66
C GLY A 120 -2.77 -10.58 -8.46
N LYS A 121 -4.11 -10.57 -8.35
CA LYS A 121 -4.93 -11.75 -8.02
C LYS A 121 -5.55 -12.40 -9.25
N ALA A 122 -6.04 -13.62 -9.08
CA ALA A 122 -6.59 -14.47 -10.14
C ALA A 122 -7.66 -13.76 -11.01
N ASP A 123 -8.50 -12.92 -10.40
CA ASP A 123 -9.58 -12.13 -11.03
C ASP A 123 -9.11 -10.85 -11.75
N ASN A 124 -7.83 -10.75 -12.06
CA ASN A 124 -7.20 -9.57 -12.64
C ASN A 124 -7.36 -8.30 -11.77
N SER A 125 -7.33 -8.43 -10.45
CA SER A 125 -7.38 -7.30 -9.52
C SER A 125 -6.10 -7.17 -8.70
N GLN A 126 -5.71 -5.93 -8.38
CA GLN A 126 -4.70 -5.62 -7.38
C GLN A 126 -5.13 -4.38 -6.59
N PHE A 127 -5.23 -4.55 -5.27
CA PHE A 127 -5.46 -3.44 -4.34
C PHE A 127 -4.23 -2.56 -4.22
N ILE A 128 -4.44 -1.25 -4.16
CA ILE A 128 -3.40 -0.24 -4.08
C ILE A 128 -3.83 0.88 -3.14
N MET A 129 -2.86 1.51 -2.50
CA MET A 129 -3.06 2.75 -1.74
C MET A 129 -2.27 3.90 -2.37
N MET A 130 -2.51 5.13 -1.91
CA MET A 130 -1.72 6.27 -2.39
C MET A 130 -0.25 6.11 -2.03
N LYS A 131 0.65 6.46 -2.94
CA LYS A 131 2.10 6.34 -2.71
C LYS A 131 2.53 7.08 -1.44
N SER A 132 2.06 8.31 -1.26
CA SER A 132 2.39 9.15 -0.10
C SER A 132 1.85 8.61 1.23
N GLU A 133 0.70 7.93 1.20
CA GLU A 133 0.17 7.25 2.39
C GLU A 133 0.99 5.99 2.71
N MET A 134 1.44 5.24 1.69
CA MET A 134 2.38 4.12 1.89
C MET A 134 3.70 4.60 2.49
N ASP A 135 4.24 5.72 1.99
CA ASP A 135 5.44 6.35 2.56
C ASP A 135 5.23 6.64 4.06
N SER A 136 4.05 7.17 4.42
CA SER A 136 3.70 7.46 5.81
C SER A 136 3.52 6.21 6.68
N VAL A 137 2.97 5.13 6.12
CA VAL A 137 2.82 3.84 6.82
C VAL A 137 4.19 3.28 7.18
N LEU A 138 5.09 3.16 6.18
CA LEU A 138 6.40 2.56 6.37
C LEU A 138 7.30 3.40 7.28
N MET A 139 7.22 4.74 7.18
CA MET A 139 7.96 5.63 8.07
C MET A 139 7.48 5.49 9.52
N ARG A 140 6.16 5.53 9.75
CA ARG A 140 5.61 5.49 11.11
C ARG A 140 5.69 4.11 11.75
N SER A 141 5.79 3.03 10.96
CA SER A 141 5.93 1.69 11.52
C SER A 141 7.33 1.42 12.07
N HIS A 142 8.35 2.17 11.67
CA HIS A 142 9.74 1.92 12.06
C HIS A 142 10.18 0.46 11.82
N GLY A 143 9.65 -0.18 10.77
CA GLY A 143 9.94 -1.58 10.46
C GLY A 143 9.08 -2.61 11.20
N ASP A 144 8.19 -2.20 12.11
CA ASP A 144 7.26 -3.12 12.81
C ASP A 144 6.23 -3.71 11.84
N LEU A 145 6.39 -5.02 11.58
CA LEU A 145 5.51 -5.77 10.69
C LEU A 145 4.04 -5.77 11.13
N SER A 146 3.79 -5.94 12.43
CA SER A 146 2.43 -6.01 12.97
C SER A 146 1.71 -4.68 12.76
N ARG A 147 2.45 -3.56 12.91
CA ARG A 147 1.93 -2.22 12.65
C ARG A 147 1.66 -1.97 11.17
N ILE A 148 2.53 -2.45 10.28
CA ILE A 148 2.29 -2.37 8.83
C ILE A 148 1.03 -3.17 8.45
N GLU A 149 0.90 -4.41 8.93
CA GLU A 149 -0.27 -5.24 8.66
C GLU A 149 -1.57 -4.55 9.13
N HIS A 150 -1.56 -4.03 10.36
CA HIS A 150 -2.68 -3.29 10.92
C HIS A 150 -3.06 -2.06 10.08
N GLU A 151 -2.08 -1.21 9.75
CA GLU A 151 -2.31 0.02 8.98
C GLU A 151 -2.84 -0.27 7.56
N LEU A 152 -2.49 -1.42 6.98
CA LEU A 152 -2.90 -1.85 5.64
C LEU A 152 -4.15 -2.75 5.62
N GLY A 153 -4.78 -3.02 6.77
CA GLY A 153 -5.95 -3.90 6.82
C GLY A 153 -5.64 -5.35 6.40
N ILE A 154 -4.41 -5.79 6.68
CA ILE A 154 -3.96 -7.16 6.48
C ILE A 154 -4.20 -7.94 7.77
N PRO A 155 -4.72 -9.18 7.72
CA PRO A 155 -4.87 -10.00 8.91
C PRO A 155 -3.53 -10.17 9.65
N ALA A 156 -3.56 -10.09 10.98
CA ALA A 156 -2.36 -10.18 11.81
C ALA A 156 -1.61 -11.50 11.56
N GLY A 157 -0.30 -11.41 11.37
CA GLY A 157 0.60 -12.53 11.12
C GLY A 157 0.56 -13.08 9.69
N ALA A 158 -0.24 -12.52 8.78
CA ALA A 158 -0.32 -13.00 7.39
C ALA A 158 1.01 -12.91 6.63
N TRP A 159 1.89 -11.99 7.04
CA TRP A 159 3.21 -11.77 6.47
C TRP A 159 4.35 -12.23 7.37
N LYS A 160 4.06 -12.93 8.46
CA LYS A 160 5.08 -13.52 9.33
C LYS A 160 6.03 -14.39 8.49
N HIS A 161 7.33 -14.24 8.72
CA HIS A 161 8.41 -14.95 8.01
C HIS A 161 8.48 -14.69 6.50
N ARG A 162 7.81 -13.65 5.99
CA ARG A 162 7.91 -13.27 4.58
C ARG A 162 8.83 -12.07 4.40
N VAL A 163 9.64 -12.13 3.34
CA VAL A 163 10.33 -10.94 2.84
C VAL A 163 9.35 -10.11 2.02
N LEU A 164 9.21 -8.83 2.34
CA LEU A 164 8.24 -7.95 1.72
C LEU A 164 8.90 -7.00 0.73
N VAL A 165 8.20 -6.75 -0.37
CA VAL A 165 8.60 -5.84 -1.43
C VAL A 165 7.48 -4.84 -1.64
N ARG A 166 7.85 -3.56 -1.62
CA ARG A 166 6.98 -2.48 -2.05
C ARG A 166 7.01 -2.38 -3.56
N ILE A 167 5.82 -2.23 -4.15
CA ILE A 167 5.61 -2.04 -5.58
C ILE A 167 5.02 -0.66 -5.79
N ASP A 168 5.79 0.24 -6.39
CA ASP A 168 5.36 1.59 -6.76
C ASP A 168 4.85 1.62 -8.19
N ILE A 169 3.64 2.16 -8.39
CA ILE A 169 2.95 2.27 -9.66
C ILE A 169 2.78 3.76 -10.00
N PRO A 170 3.64 4.33 -10.86
CA PRO A 170 3.59 5.77 -11.16
C PRO A 170 2.33 6.23 -11.91
N LYS A 171 1.73 5.34 -12.72
CA LYS A 171 0.59 5.68 -13.60
C LYS A 171 -0.59 4.71 -13.42
N PRO A 172 -1.22 4.62 -12.22
CA PRO A 172 -2.25 3.63 -11.92
C PRO A 172 -3.49 3.78 -12.81
N LYS A 173 -3.80 4.99 -13.28
CA LYS A 173 -4.90 5.24 -14.23
C LYS A 173 -4.75 4.46 -15.54
N LYS A 174 -3.53 4.13 -15.97
CA LYS A 174 -3.28 3.30 -17.17
C LYS A 174 -3.55 1.81 -16.95
N LEU A 175 -3.89 1.40 -15.73
CA LEU A 175 -4.18 0.02 -15.33
C LEU A 175 -5.62 -0.09 -14.81
N ARG A 176 -6.57 0.61 -15.44
CA ARG A 176 -8.01 0.55 -15.10
C ARG A 176 -8.31 0.80 -13.60
N LEU A 177 -7.71 1.87 -13.08
CA LEU A 177 -7.97 2.40 -11.74
C LEU A 177 -9.47 2.61 -11.49
N ARG A 178 -9.99 1.97 -10.44
CA ARG A 178 -11.41 1.97 -10.07
C ARG A 178 -11.61 1.86 -8.56
N MET A 179 -12.82 2.13 -8.11
CA MET A 179 -13.21 1.87 -6.72
C MET A 179 -13.26 0.35 -6.48
N PRO A 180 -12.87 -0.15 -5.30
CA PRO A 180 -13.13 -1.53 -4.94
C PRO A 180 -14.62 -1.77 -4.75
N SER A 181 -15.10 -2.89 -5.27
CA SER A 181 -16.48 -3.36 -5.12
C SER A 181 -16.67 -4.25 -3.89
N GLY A 182 -15.58 -4.82 -3.38
CA GLY A 182 -15.59 -5.85 -2.36
C GLY A 182 -15.86 -7.25 -2.90
N ASN A 183 -15.98 -7.40 -4.22
CA ASN A 183 -16.09 -8.71 -4.89
C ASN A 183 -14.72 -9.24 -5.33
N GLU A 184 -13.69 -8.41 -5.29
CA GLU A 184 -12.33 -8.77 -5.69
C GLU A 184 -11.80 -9.93 -4.83
N VAL A 185 -11.00 -10.82 -5.40
CA VAL A 185 -10.38 -11.95 -4.68
C VAL A 185 -9.62 -11.47 -3.45
N GLY A 186 -8.93 -10.33 -3.56
CA GLY A 186 -8.18 -9.71 -2.45
C GLY A 186 -9.03 -9.10 -1.33
N ALA A 187 -10.34 -8.89 -1.52
CA ALA A 187 -11.19 -8.31 -0.49
C ALA A 187 -11.38 -9.30 0.68
N ASN A 188 -10.96 -8.92 1.88
CA ASN A 188 -11.03 -9.74 3.09
C ASN A 188 -12.14 -9.23 4.05
N VAL A 189 -12.21 -9.78 5.26
CA VAL A 189 -13.20 -9.40 6.29
C VAL A 189 -13.06 -7.96 6.79
N LEU A 190 -11.90 -7.33 6.59
CA LEU A 190 -11.61 -5.95 6.97
C LEU A 190 -11.93 -4.95 5.84
N TRP A 191 -12.30 -5.43 4.65
CA TRP A 191 -12.66 -4.56 3.53
C TRP A 191 -13.90 -3.70 3.85
N LEU A 192 -13.84 -2.42 3.46
CA LEU A 192 -14.94 -1.47 3.64
C LEU A 192 -15.42 -0.89 2.29
N PRO A 193 -16.73 -0.76 2.08
CA PRO A 193 -17.26 -0.03 0.93
C PRO A 193 -16.89 1.44 1.02
N GLY A 194 -16.47 2.03 -0.11
CA GLY A 194 -16.09 3.44 -0.18
C GLY A 194 -14.61 3.73 -0.40
N GLY A 195 -13.78 2.69 -0.50
CA GLY A 195 -12.37 2.82 -0.89
C GLY A 195 -11.47 3.36 0.23
N LEU A 196 -11.76 3.00 1.47
CA LEU A 196 -10.92 3.31 2.62
C LEU A 196 -10.51 2.03 3.33
N LEU A 197 -9.27 1.99 3.80
CA LEU A 197 -8.82 1.00 4.78
C LEU A 197 -9.47 1.27 6.15
N PRO A 198 -9.51 0.29 7.07
CA PRO A 198 -10.03 0.50 8.43
C PRO A 198 -9.37 1.66 9.18
N THR A 199 -8.11 1.95 8.86
CA THR A 199 -7.31 3.04 9.39
C THR A 199 -7.51 4.38 8.67
N GLY A 200 -8.46 4.47 7.73
CA GLY A 200 -8.86 5.69 7.02
C GLY A 200 -7.99 6.09 5.81
N TYR A 201 -6.95 5.32 5.49
CA TYR A 201 -6.18 5.52 4.25
C TYR A 201 -7.00 5.21 3.00
N LYS A 202 -6.65 5.84 1.87
CA LYS A 202 -7.38 5.64 0.62
C LYS A 202 -6.87 4.41 -0.10
N GLU A 203 -7.83 3.60 -0.52
CA GLU A 203 -7.61 2.38 -1.29
C GLU A 203 -8.36 2.46 -2.62
N ALA A 204 -7.78 1.82 -3.63
CA ALA A 204 -8.38 1.60 -4.93
C ALA A 204 -7.97 0.23 -5.48
N VAL A 205 -8.56 -0.15 -6.61
CA VAL A 205 -8.19 -1.36 -7.34
C VAL A 205 -7.74 -0.98 -8.74
N ILE A 206 -6.71 -1.67 -9.22
CA ILE A 206 -6.27 -1.66 -10.62
C ILE A 206 -6.29 -3.10 -11.16
N ASP A 207 -6.10 -3.23 -12.46
CA ASP A 207 -5.78 -4.51 -13.08
C ASP A 207 -4.38 -4.98 -12.66
N ARG A 208 -4.04 -6.25 -12.93
CA ARG A 208 -2.70 -6.76 -12.63
C ARG A 208 -1.63 -5.86 -13.25
N ILE A 209 -0.53 -5.72 -12.53
CA ILE A 209 0.56 -4.84 -12.91
C ILE A 209 1.57 -5.67 -13.70
N PRO A 210 1.75 -5.42 -15.01
CA PRO A 210 2.76 -6.13 -15.78
C PRO A 210 4.15 -5.57 -15.50
N LYS A 211 5.17 -6.37 -15.81
CA LYS A 211 6.57 -5.96 -15.74
C LYS A 211 6.83 -4.66 -16.49
N GLY A 212 7.70 -3.82 -15.95
CA GLY A 212 8.00 -2.49 -16.48
C GLY A 212 6.94 -1.42 -16.21
N ARG A 213 5.79 -1.76 -15.59
CA ARG A 213 4.79 -0.76 -15.13
C ARG A 213 4.92 -0.40 -13.65
N TYR A 214 5.95 -0.92 -12.96
CA TYR A 214 6.22 -0.65 -11.56
C TYR A 214 7.71 -0.48 -11.27
N LYS A 215 8.02 0.06 -10.09
CA LYS A 215 9.34 0.00 -9.45
C LYS A 215 9.21 -0.83 -8.16
N ALA A 216 10.15 -1.74 -7.92
CA ALA A 216 10.16 -2.58 -6.73
C ALA A 216 11.27 -2.12 -5.78
N SER A 217 10.99 -2.10 -4.47
CA SER A 217 11.98 -1.83 -3.42
C SER A 217 11.74 -2.77 -2.24
N LEU A 218 12.82 -3.33 -1.69
CA LEU A 218 12.74 -4.15 -0.49
C LEU A 218 12.24 -3.32 0.69
N ILE A 219 11.46 -3.93 1.56
CA ILE A 219 11.07 -3.32 2.84
C ILE A 219 11.93 -3.93 3.93
N GLU A 220 12.57 -3.07 4.70
CA GLU A 220 13.30 -3.46 5.89
C GLU A 220 12.30 -3.64 7.04
N ILE A 221 12.23 -4.87 7.56
CA ILE A 221 11.42 -5.23 8.73
C ILE A 221 12.38 -5.41 9.89
N THR A 222 12.13 -4.73 11.00
CA THR A 222 12.84 -4.93 12.26
C THR A 222 12.24 -6.13 12.97
N GLN A 223 13.06 -7.12 13.31
CA GLN A 223 12.65 -8.30 14.08
C GLN A 223 12.53 -7.99 15.56
#